data_AF-A0A2V6KQH6-F1
#
_entry.id   AF-A0A2V6KQH6-F1
#
_cell.length_a   1.000
_cell.length_b   1.000
_cell.length_c   1.000
_cell.angle_alpha   90.00
_cell.angle_beta   90.00
_cell.angle_gamma   90.00
#
_symmetry.space_group_name_H-M   'P 1'
#
loop_
_entity.id
_entity.type
_entity.pdbx_description
1 polymer ?
#
loop_
_entity_poly.entity_id
_entity_poly.type
_entity_poly.pdbx_seq_one_letter_code
_entity_poly.pdbx_strand_id
1 'polypeptide(L)'
;MERFDAKRRNPSIERQLTMKKSILSLLAVGALSCGLFSQQSQAASGSISFVGSAKMDSTTVDTATKVTAWYWAFSAAFSPQVAGATGDFSSVAPGTFATFAAPWSFVSGPIASFWSVGGFTFDLISSSIFSQGAGTVSVTGTGTISGGAFGTGTAGTWMFTANDPNLGTPRSTRFAFSAGTTAAAIPDGGSAVALLGIALAGIEGARRLIGSRKA
;
A
#
# COMPACT_ATOMS: atom_id res chain seq x y z
N MET A 1 -30.04 68.12 -32.41
CA MET A 1 -30.02 67.11 -33.49
C MET A 1 -28.71 66.35 -33.35
N GLU A 2 -28.66 65.43 -32.40
CA GLU A 2 -27.43 64.78 -31.92
C GLU A 2 -27.37 63.37 -32.54
N ARG A 3 -26.49 63.18 -33.52
CA ARG A 3 -26.27 61.86 -34.12
C ARG A 3 -25.30 61.09 -33.24
N PHE A 4 -25.84 60.11 -32.52
CA PHE A 4 -25.07 59.13 -31.76
C PHE A 4 -24.14 58.33 -32.68
N ASP A 5 -22.84 58.46 -32.43
CA ASP A 5 -21.78 57.76 -33.11
C ASP A 5 -21.79 56.27 -32.71
N ALA A 6 -22.31 55.42 -33.58
CA ALA A 6 -22.30 53.98 -33.40
C ALA A 6 -20.89 53.44 -33.65
N LYS A 7 -20.09 53.37 -32.56
CA LYS A 7 -18.78 52.73 -32.49
C LYS A 7 -18.84 51.32 -33.09
N ARG A 8 -18.45 51.20 -34.37
CA ARG A 8 -18.35 49.92 -35.10
C ARG A 8 -17.41 49.00 -34.34
N ARG A 9 -17.96 48.02 -33.63
CA ARG A 9 -17.18 46.92 -33.04
C ARG A 9 -16.68 46.03 -34.17
N ASN A 10 -15.36 45.90 -34.25
CA ASN A 10 -14.68 45.10 -35.26
C ASN A 10 -14.93 43.60 -34.99
N PRO A 11 -15.61 42.87 -35.89
CA PRO A 11 -15.99 41.47 -35.68
C PRO A 11 -14.79 40.52 -35.57
N SER A 12 -13.61 40.91 -36.07
CA SER A 12 -12.38 40.11 -35.90
C SER A 12 -11.88 40.09 -34.45
N ILE A 13 -12.09 41.18 -33.71
CA ILE A 13 -11.67 41.32 -32.31
C ILE A 13 -12.59 40.48 -31.42
N GLU A 14 -13.91 40.47 -31.68
CA GLU A 14 -14.84 39.63 -30.92
C GLU A 14 -14.56 38.14 -31.13
N ARG A 15 -14.30 37.68 -32.36
CA ARG A 15 -13.91 36.29 -32.64
C ARG A 15 -12.62 35.86 -31.92
N GLN A 16 -11.64 36.77 -31.83
CA GLN A 16 -10.37 36.54 -31.14
C GLN A 16 -10.57 36.44 -29.62
N LEU A 17 -11.42 37.28 -29.02
CA LEU A 17 -11.75 37.18 -27.60
C LEU A 17 -12.52 35.89 -27.28
N THR A 18 -13.44 35.46 -28.16
CA THR A 18 -14.23 34.24 -27.94
C THR A 18 -13.36 32.98 -28.02
N MET A 19 -12.44 32.88 -28.99
CA MET A 19 -11.48 31.77 -29.05
C MET A 19 -10.57 31.69 -27.81
N LYS A 20 -10.06 32.84 -27.33
CA LYS A 20 -9.22 32.88 -26.13
C LYS A 20 -9.98 32.40 -24.90
N LYS A 21 -11.25 32.76 -24.75
CA LYS A 21 -12.11 32.31 -23.64
C LYS A 21 -12.41 30.80 -23.70
N SER A 22 -12.68 30.25 -24.88
CA SER A 22 -12.93 28.81 -25.04
C SER A 22 -11.70 27.95 -24.76
N ILE A 23 -10.51 28.39 -25.18
CA ILE A 23 -9.24 27.68 -24.90
C ILE A 23 -8.92 27.73 -23.41
N LEU A 24 -9.09 28.89 -22.76
CA LEU A 24 -8.85 29.04 -21.32
C LEU A 24 -9.82 28.19 -20.48
N SER A 25 -11.09 28.12 -20.92
CA SER A 25 -12.12 27.27 -20.30
C SER A 25 -11.80 25.79 -20.42
N LEU A 26 -11.37 25.31 -21.60
CA LEU A 26 -11.00 23.91 -21.80
C LEU A 26 -9.75 23.52 -20.97
N LEU A 27 -8.78 24.43 -20.86
CA LEU A 27 -7.57 24.24 -20.05
C LEU A 27 -7.91 24.17 -18.54
N ALA A 28 -8.79 25.05 -18.07
CA ALA A 28 -9.23 25.08 -16.68
C ALA A 28 -10.03 23.81 -16.31
N VAL A 29 -10.93 23.36 -17.17
CA VAL A 29 -11.70 22.11 -16.96
C VAL A 29 -10.79 20.88 -17.03
N GLY A 30 -9.82 20.85 -17.96
CA GLY A 30 -8.81 19.81 -18.04
C GLY A 30 -7.96 19.71 -16.77
N ALA A 31 -7.41 20.83 -16.29
CA ALA A 31 -6.60 20.88 -15.07
C ALA A 31 -7.39 20.49 -13.81
N LEU A 32 -8.66 20.96 -13.70
CA LEU A 32 -9.54 20.60 -12.58
C LEU A 32 -9.91 19.11 -12.61
N SER A 33 -10.11 18.52 -13.80
CA SER A 33 -10.39 17.09 -13.93
C SER A 33 -9.17 16.24 -13.55
N CYS A 34 -7.96 16.58 -14.05
CA CYS A 34 -6.74 15.85 -13.71
C CYS A 34 -6.40 15.95 -12.20
N GLY A 35 -6.64 17.10 -11.56
CA GLY A 35 -6.43 17.25 -10.12
C GLY A 35 -7.36 16.37 -9.27
N LEU A 36 -8.62 16.19 -9.69
CA LEU A 36 -9.59 15.37 -8.98
C LEU A 36 -9.29 13.86 -9.10
N PHE A 37 -8.73 13.41 -10.23
CA PHE A 37 -8.33 12.01 -10.45
C PHE A 37 -6.93 11.66 -9.91
N SER A 38 -6.16 12.66 -9.46
CA SER A 38 -4.80 12.47 -8.92
C SER A 38 -4.76 12.32 -7.40
N GLN A 39 -5.85 11.88 -6.75
CA GLN A 39 -5.78 11.40 -5.38
C GLN A 39 -4.99 10.08 -5.38
N GLN A 40 -3.68 10.20 -5.55
CA GLN A 40 -2.73 9.10 -5.52
C GLN A 40 -2.76 8.58 -4.09
N SER A 41 -3.26 7.35 -3.92
CA SER A 41 -2.98 6.54 -2.75
C SER A 41 -1.47 6.51 -2.57
N GLN A 42 -0.95 7.21 -1.56
CA GLN A 42 0.45 7.10 -1.17
C GLN A 42 0.70 5.63 -0.79
N ALA A 43 1.70 5.02 -1.41
CA ALA A 43 2.15 3.69 -1.01
C ALA A 43 2.76 3.79 0.39
N ALA A 44 2.37 2.87 1.28
CA ALA A 44 3.01 2.75 2.57
C ALA A 44 4.48 2.31 2.39
N SER A 45 5.31 2.72 3.33
CA SER A 45 6.74 2.46 3.35
C SER A 45 7.18 1.99 4.73
N GLY A 46 8.24 1.19 4.77
CA GLY A 46 8.81 0.66 6.00
C GLY A 46 8.37 -0.78 6.30
N SER A 47 8.64 -1.19 7.53
CA SER A 47 8.43 -2.55 7.99
C SER A 47 7.90 -2.59 9.42
N ILE A 48 7.15 -3.65 9.72
CA ILE A 48 6.66 -3.97 11.05
C ILE A 48 7.00 -5.42 11.37
N SER A 49 7.49 -5.67 12.58
CA SER A 49 7.90 -6.98 13.06
C SER A 49 7.09 -7.39 14.28
N PHE A 50 6.90 -8.70 14.43
CA PHE A 50 6.09 -9.31 15.47
C PHE A 50 6.88 -10.42 16.17
N VAL A 51 6.60 -10.59 17.45
CA VAL A 51 7.12 -11.68 18.27
C VAL A 51 6.01 -12.28 19.12
N GLY A 52 6.11 -13.57 19.38
CA GLY A 52 5.16 -14.27 20.22
C GLY A 52 5.37 -15.77 20.20
N SER A 53 4.31 -16.50 20.52
CA SER A 53 4.26 -17.96 20.48
C SER A 53 3.12 -18.42 19.59
N ALA A 54 3.37 -19.42 18.75
CA ALA A 54 2.39 -20.05 17.88
C ALA A 54 2.15 -21.49 18.35
N LYS A 55 0.89 -21.91 18.46
CA LYS A 55 0.56 -23.33 18.60
C LYS A 55 0.45 -23.96 17.24
N MET A 56 1.26 -24.97 16.96
CA MET A 56 1.24 -25.68 15.69
C MET A 56 0.43 -26.97 15.79
N ASP A 57 0.13 -27.56 14.64
CA ASP A 57 -0.54 -28.86 14.51
C ASP A 57 0.40 -30.07 14.70
N SER A 58 1.69 -29.81 14.94
CA SER A 58 2.72 -30.81 15.24
C SER A 58 3.48 -30.45 16.52
N THR A 59 4.16 -31.44 17.09
CA THR A 59 5.11 -31.27 18.20
C THR A 59 6.51 -30.89 17.72
N THR A 60 6.71 -30.73 16.42
CA THR A 60 7.94 -30.23 15.81
C THR A 60 7.64 -29.33 14.62
N VAL A 61 8.45 -28.29 14.45
CA VAL A 61 8.36 -27.40 13.29
C VAL A 61 8.72 -28.11 11.98
N ASP A 62 9.44 -29.23 12.03
CA ASP A 62 9.88 -29.99 10.86
C ASP A 62 8.71 -30.65 10.11
N THR A 63 7.59 -30.90 10.79
CA THR A 63 6.40 -31.55 10.21
C THR A 63 5.11 -30.75 10.40
N ALA A 64 5.19 -29.58 11.06
CA ALA A 64 4.06 -28.68 11.20
C ALA A 64 3.59 -28.17 9.84
N THR A 65 2.28 -28.03 9.64
CA THR A 65 1.72 -27.50 8.38
C THR A 65 0.91 -26.22 8.59
N LYS A 66 0.61 -25.87 9.84
CA LYS A 66 -0.21 -24.71 10.19
C LYS A 66 -0.01 -24.22 11.61
N VAL A 67 -0.30 -22.94 11.80
CA VAL A 67 -0.59 -22.35 13.11
C VAL A 67 -2.07 -22.54 13.41
N THR A 68 -2.36 -23.12 14.57
CA THR A 68 -3.74 -23.34 15.06
C THR A 68 -4.20 -22.26 16.03
N ALA A 69 -3.27 -21.56 16.69
CA ALA A 69 -3.56 -20.44 17.57
C ALA A 69 -2.30 -19.59 17.81
N TRP A 70 -2.51 -18.32 18.13
CA TRP A 70 -1.46 -17.33 18.41
C TRP A 70 -1.50 -16.89 19.86
N TYR A 71 -0.33 -16.61 20.43
CA TYR A 71 -0.18 -16.26 21.83
C TYR A 71 0.96 -15.26 22.06
N TRP A 72 0.90 -14.57 23.19
CA TRP A 72 2.06 -13.92 23.79
C TRP A 72 2.94 -14.96 24.49
N ALA A 73 4.25 -14.71 24.52
CA ALA A 73 5.32 -15.61 24.96
C ALA A 73 4.98 -16.51 26.16
N PHE A 74 4.29 -15.95 27.17
CA PHE A 74 3.98 -16.64 28.43
C PHE A 74 2.49 -16.68 28.80
N SER A 75 1.59 -16.21 27.93
CA SER A 75 0.17 -16.13 28.27
C SER A 75 -0.73 -16.53 27.11
N ALA A 76 -1.69 -17.41 27.42
CA ALA A 76 -2.74 -17.77 26.49
C ALA A 76 -3.80 -16.67 26.30
N ALA A 77 -3.80 -15.65 27.16
CA ALA A 77 -4.80 -14.59 27.16
C ALA A 77 -4.47 -13.43 26.20
N PHE A 78 -3.26 -13.40 25.65
CA PHE A 78 -2.79 -12.29 24.81
C PHE A 78 -2.30 -12.80 23.47
N SER A 79 -2.45 -11.97 22.44
CA SER A 79 -1.99 -12.21 21.08
C SER A 79 -0.50 -11.82 20.92
N PRO A 80 0.13 -12.08 19.78
CA PRO A 80 1.49 -11.61 19.50
C PRO A 80 1.62 -10.09 19.59
N GLN A 81 2.83 -9.60 19.85
CA GLN A 81 3.12 -8.17 19.97
C GLN A 81 4.02 -7.67 18.85
N VAL A 82 3.94 -6.38 18.57
CA VAL A 82 4.90 -5.67 17.74
C VAL A 82 6.25 -5.62 18.44
N ALA A 83 7.29 -6.12 17.79
CA ALA A 83 8.66 -6.05 18.26
C ALA A 83 9.36 -4.74 17.85
N GLY A 84 9.03 -4.23 16.67
CA GLY A 84 9.58 -3.00 16.13
C GLY A 84 8.88 -2.60 14.83
N ALA A 85 8.85 -1.30 14.57
CA ALA A 85 8.18 -0.71 13.43
C ALA A 85 9.01 0.47 12.87
N THR A 86 8.99 0.66 11.56
CA THR A 86 9.71 1.72 10.84
C THR A 86 8.83 2.35 9.77
N GLY A 87 9.26 3.49 9.23
CA GLY A 87 8.51 4.21 8.19
C GLY A 87 7.11 4.58 8.68
N ASP A 88 6.11 4.25 7.88
CA ASP A 88 4.71 4.58 8.15
C ASP A 88 4.12 3.79 9.32
N PHE A 89 4.74 2.65 9.68
CA PHE A 89 4.37 1.88 10.86
C PHE A 89 4.93 2.45 12.17
N SER A 90 5.80 3.47 12.12
CA SER A 90 6.49 4.02 13.31
C SER A 90 5.55 4.56 14.40
N SER A 91 4.30 4.86 14.07
CA SER A 91 3.25 5.23 15.04
C SER A 91 2.80 4.06 15.92
N VAL A 92 3.07 2.82 15.52
CA VAL A 92 2.73 1.62 16.27
C VAL A 92 3.86 1.32 17.26
N ALA A 93 3.61 1.56 18.55
CA ALA A 93 4.61 1.33 19.58
C ALA A 93 4.96 -0.17 19.75
N PRO A 94 6.23 -0.51 20.00
CA PRO A 94 6.59 -1.86 20.44
C PRO A 94 5.79 -2.30 21.67
N GLY A 95 5.44 -3.58 21.74
CA GLY A 95 4.56 -4.13 22.76
C GLY A 95 3.06 -4.02 22.45
N THR A 96 2.66 -3.28 21.39
CA THR A 96 1.26 -3.25 20.95
C THR A 96 0.82 -4.63 20.49
N PHE A 97 -0.31 -5.13 21.02
CA PHE A 97 -0.87 -6.41 20.63
C PHE A 97 -1.46 -6.34 19.21
N ALA A 98 -1.15 -7.36 18.42
CA ALA A 98 -1.66 -7.56 17.07
C ALA A 98 -2.65 -8.71 17.05
N THR A 99 -3.71 -8.59 16.24
CA THR A 99 -4.63 -9.69 15.96
C THR A 99 -4.11 -10.45 14.76
N PHE A 100 -4.16 -11.78 14.81
CA PHE A 100 -3.78 -12.66 13.71
C PHE A 100 -4.92 -13.63 13.38
N ALA A 101 -5.10 -13.91 12.09
CA ALA A 101 -6.02 -14.95 11.64
C ALA A 101 -5.52 -16.34 12.07
N ALA A 102 -6.42 -17.15 12.63
CA ALA A 102 -6.16 -18.54 12.97
C ALA A 102 -7.41 -19.40 12.67
N PRO A 103 -7.22 -20.65 12.21
CA PRO A 103 -5.96 -21.28 11.85
C PRO A 103 -5.35 -20.68 10.56
N TRP A 104 -4.03 -20.78 10.41
CA TRP A 104 -3.30 -20.38 9.21
C TRP A 104 -2.40 -21.52 8.72
N SER A 105 -2.61 -22.00 7.49
CA SER A 105 -1.73 -22.98 6.86
C SER A 105 -0.51 -22.30 6.23
N PHE A 106 0.67 -22.89 6.38
CA PHE A 106 1.90 -22.34 5.82
C PHE A 106 1.84 -22.21 4.29
N VAL A 107 1.07 -23.08 3.64
CA VAL A 107 0.71 -22.97 2.23
C VAL A 107 -0.77 -22.60 2.15
N SER A 108 -1.06 -21.33 1.87
CA SER A 108 -2.44 -20.84 1.81
C SER A 108 -2.68 -19.92 0.61
N GLY A 109 -3.96 -19.84 0.23
CA GLY A 109 -4.47 -18.77 -0.63
C GLY A 109 -4.82 -17.51 0.17
N PRO A 110 -5.72 -16.67 -0.37
CA PRO A 110 -6.04 -15.39 0.23
C PRO A 110 -6.68 -15.50 1.62
N ILE A 111 -6.24 -14.65 2.54
CA ILE A 111 -6.79 -14.49 3.90
C ILE A 111 -6.94 -13.01 4.17
N ALA A 112 -8.19 -12.54 4.21
CA ALA A 112 -8.51 -11.18 4.59
C ALA A 112 -8.16 -10.93 6.06
N SER A 113 -7.66 -9.74 6.36
CA SER A 113 -7.20 -9.31 7.68
C SER A 113 -6.33 -10.36 8.37
N PHE A 114 -5.33 -10.88 7.64
CA PHE A 114 -4.41 -11.89 8.15
C PHE A 114 -3.73 -11.42 9.44
N TRP A 115 -3.36 -10.15 9.50
CA TRP A 115 -3.11 -9.47 10.78
C TRP A 115 -3.63 -8.04 10.79
N SER A 116 -3.89 -7.52 11.99
CA SER A 116 -4.20 -6.10 12.21
C SER A 116 -3.59 -5.57 13.50
N VAL A 117 -3.07 -4.35 13.46
CA VAL A 117 -2.48 -3.66 14.62
C VAL A 117 -2.40 -2.15 14.38
N GLY A 118 -2.69 -1.35 15.41
CA GLY A 118 -2.45 0.10 15.37
C GLY A 118 -3.16 0.83 14.21
N GLY A 119 -4.30 0.32 13.74
CA GLY A 119 -5.03 0.87 12.59
C GLY A 119 -4.52 0.40 11.22
N PHE A 120 -3.49 -0.44 11.17
CA PHE A 120 -3.03 -1.13 9.96
C PHE A 120 -3.60 -2.54 9.87
N THR A 121 -3.82 -2.99 8.64
CA THR A 121 -4.25 -4.35 8.31
C THR A 121 -3.40 -4.89 7.18
N PHE A 122 -3.10 -6.18 7.22
CA PHE A 122 -2.51 -6.90 6.10
C PHE A 122 -3.42 -8.02 5.65
N ASP A 123 -3.81 -7.98 4.38
CA ASP A 123 -4.52 -9.05 3.70
C ASP A 123 -3.50 -9.94 3.01
N LEU A 124 -3.42 -11.20 3.41
CA LEU A 124 -2.54 -12.16 2.76
C LEU A 124 -3.17 -12.59 1.43
N ILE A 125 -2.39 -12.60 0.35
CA ILE A 125 -2.81 -13.11 -0.96
C ILE A 125 -2.41 -14.59 -1.08
N SER A 126 -1.18 -14.92 -0.67
CA SER A 126 -0.68 -16.29 -0.68
C SER A 126 0.50 -16.45 0.27
N SER A 127 0.70 -17.66 0.78
CA SER A 127 1.93 -18.04 1.48
C SER A 127 2.46 -19.39 1.02
N SER A 128 3.75 -19.60 1.22
CA SER A 128 4.43 -20.87 0.94
C SER A 128 5.61 -21.09 1.90
N ILE A 129 5.91 -22.35 2.17
CA ILE A 129 7.08 -22.73 2.95
C ILE A 129 8.32 -22.39 2.14
N PHE A 130 9.17 -21.51 2.68
CA PHE A 130 10.46 -21.19 2.09
C PHE A 130 11.52 -22.22 2.49
N SER A 131 11.50 -22.66 3.75
CA SER A 131 12.36 -23.72 4.26
C SER A 131 11.71 -24.40 5.46
N GLN A 132 11.89 -25.71 5.59
CA GLN A 132 11.39 -26.48 6.72
C GLN A 132 12.30 -27.69 6.97
N GLY A 133 12.71 -27.87 8.23
CA GLY A 133 13.59 -28.95 8.66
C GLY A 133 14.67 -28.48 9.63
N ALA A 134 15.40 -29.43 10.21
CA ALA A 134 16.49 -29.17 11.15
C ALA A 134 16.07 -28.28 12.34
N GLY A 135 14.83 -28.45 12.82
CA GLY A 135 14.27 -27.70 13.94
C GLY A 135 13.92 -26.25 13.60
N THR A 136 13.77 -25.89 12.32
CA THR A 136 13.34 -24.56 11.89
C THR A 136 12.30 -24.64 10.77
N VAL A 137 11.31 -23.74 10.81
CA VAL A 137 10.41 -23.48 9.69
C VAL A 137 10.42 -22.00 9.35
N SER A 138 10.49 -21.70 8.06
CA SER A 138 10.40 -20.35 7.50
C SER A 138 9.33 -20.34 6.41
N VAL A 139 8.40 -19.40 6.52
CA VAL A 139 7.26 -19.25 5.61
C VAL A 139 7.27 -17.83 5.06
N THR A 140 7.16 -17.72 3.75
CA THR A 140 7.04 -16.43 3.06
C THR A 140 5.62 -16.25 2.56
N GLY A 141 5.19 -14.99 2.45
CA GLY A 141 3.91 -14.67 1.84
C GLY A 141 3.94 -13.30 1.17
N THR A 142 2.91 -13.06 0.37
CA THR A 142 2.66 -11.77 -0.29
C THR A 142 1.26 -11.33 0.04
N GLY A 143 1.05 -10.02 0.14
CA GLY A 143 -0.25 -9.47 0.50
C GLY A 143 -0.34 -7.97 0.26
N THR A 144 -1.39 -7.37 0.79
CA THR A 144 -1.64 -5.93 0.73
C THR A 144 -1.83 -5.35 2.11
N ILE A 145 -1.17 -4.23 2.36
CA ILE A 145 -1.23 -3.44 3.58
C ILE A 145 -2.24 -2.31 3.35
N SER A 146 -3.14 -2.11 4.30
CA SER A 146 -4.08 -0.99 4.33
C SER A 146 -4.11 -0.34 5.71
N GLY A 147 -4.60 0.90 5.79
CA GLY A 147 -4.76 1.64 7.04
C GLY A 147 -3.76 2.79 7.23
N GLY A 148 -3.91 3.51 8.34
CA GLY A 148 -3.21 4.78 8.58
C GLY A 148 -3.73 5.93 7.73
N ALA A 149 -2.84 6.84 7.31
CA ALA A 149 -3.14 7.94 6.38
C ALA A 149 -3.00 7.54 4.90
N PHE A 150 -2.74 6.26 4.62
CA PHE A 150 -2.38 5.73 3.31
C PHE A 150 -3.58 4.99 2.70
N GLY A 151 -3.65 4.98 1.37
CA GLY A 151 -4.82 4.47 0.65
C GLY A 151 -5.04 2.96 0.79
N THR A 152 -6.04 2.46 0.07
CA THR A 152 -6.44 1.05 0.11
C THR A 152 -5.48 0.19 -0.73
N GLY A 153 -4.42 -0.32 -0.11
CA GLY A 153 -3.66 -1.47 -0.61
C GLY A 153 -2.26 -1.16 -1.15
N THR A 154 -1.28 -1.18 -0.25
CA THR A 154 0.15 -1.21 -0.61
C THR A 154 0.62 -2.66 -0.66
N ALA A 155 1.24 -3.09 -1.75
CA ALA A 155 1.80 -4.44 -1.82
C ALA A 155 2.86 -4.65 -0.72
N GLY A 156 2.90 -5.83 -0.12
CA GLY A 156 3.87 -6.16 0.93
C GLY A 156 4.21 -7.63 0.96
N THR A 157 5.35 -7.94 1.57
CA THR A 157 5.82 -9.31 1.80
C THR A 157 5.73 -9.64 3.28
N TRP A 158 5.29 -10.86 3.57
CA TRP A 158 5.24 -11.47 4.89
C TRP A 158 6.37 -12.49 5.06
N MET A 159 6.99 -12.52 6.23
CA MET A 159 7.94 -13.55 6.62
C MET A 159 7.59 -14.03 8.04
N PHE A 160 7.54 -15.34 8.24
CA PHE A 160 7.36 -15.99 9.54
C PHE A 160 8.46 -17.01 9.74
N THR A 161 9.05 -17.04 10.94
CA THR A 161 10.04 -18.06 11.32
C THR A 161 9.75 -18.56 12.72
N ALA A 162 9.85 -19.87 12.91
CA ALA A 162 9.74 -20.50 14.21
C ALA A 162 10.74 -21.65 14.33
N ASN A 163 11.16 -21.92 15.56
CA ASN A 163 12.16 -22.95 15.88
C ASN A 163 11.59 -23.96 16.87
N ASP A 164 12.06 -25.20 16.77
CA ASP A 164 11.76 -26.24 17.76
C ASP A 164 12.18 -25.75 19.16
N PRO A 165 11.32 -25.88 20.18
CA PRO A 165 11.71 -25.57 21.54
C PRO A 165 12.74 -26.61 22.00
N ASN A 166 13.88 -26.16 22.50
CA ASN A 166 14.89 -27.03 23.10
C ASN A 166 14.49 -27.45 24.52
N LEU A 167 13.33 -28.10 24.67
CA LEU A 167 12.71 -28.40 25.96
C LEU A 167 12.76 -29.89 26.35
N GLY A 168 13.50 -30.74 25.63
CA GLY A 168 13.47 -32.19 25.87
C GLY A 168 12.07 -32.79 25.71
N THR A 169 11.82 -33.94 26.32
CA THR A 169 10.49 -34.59 26.31
C THR A 169 9.73 -34.31 27.62
N PRO A 170 8.42 -33.99 27.56
CA PRO A 170 7.55 -33.96 26.37
C PRO A 170 7.72 -32.67 25.55
N ARG A 171 7.67 -32.82 24.22
CA ARG A 171 7.73 -31.69 23.28
C ARG A 171 6.47 -30.83 23.38
N SER A 172 6.65 -29.52 23.54
CA SER A 172 5.57 -28.54 23.54
C SER A 172 5.03 -28.34 22.13
N THR A 173 3.72 -28.13 21.98
CA THR A 173 3.13 -27.68 20.70
C THR A 173 3.15 -26.16 20.56
N ARG A 174 3.76 -25.43 21.51
CA ARG A 174 3.93 -23.97 21.48
C ARG A 174 5.38 -23.63 21.12
N PHE A 175 5.53 -22.86 20.06
CA PHE A 175 6.81 -22.51 19.47
C PHE A 175 6.96 -21.00 19.50
N ALA A 176 8.10 -20.51 19.97
CA ALA A 176 8.43 -19.10 19.81
C ALA A 176 8.57 -18.79 18.32
N PHE A 177 8.10 -17.62 17.90
CA PHE A 177 8.22 -17.17 16.52
C PHE A 177 8.64 -15.71 16.46
N SER A 178 9.26 -15.37 15.34
CA SER A 178 9.43 -14.01 14.88
C SER A 178 8.83 -13.89 13.48
N ALA A 179 8.23 -12.74 13.19
CA ALA A 179 7.64 -12.50 11.89
C ALA A 179 7.70 -11.03 11.53
N GLY A 180 7.42 -10.69 10.28
CA GLY A 180 7.38 -9.31 9.87
C GLY A 180 6.75 -9.10 8.50
N THR A 181 6.27 -7.89 8.29
CA THR A 181 5.79 -7.40 7.00
C THR A 181 6.64 -6.22 6.56
N THR A 182 7.02 -6.21 5.30
CA THR A 182 7.69 -5.08 4.66
C THR A 182 6.82 -4.59 3.51
N ALA A 183 6.53 -3.29 3.49
CA ALA A 183 5.86 -2.66 2.38
C ALA A 183 6.80 -2.61 1.16
N ALA A 184 6.30 -3.02 0.00
CA ALA A 184 7.04 -2.88 -1.24
C ALA A 184 6.97 -1.43 -1.70
N ALA A 185 8.13 -0.79 -1.89
CA ALA A 185 8.19 0.53 -2.50
C ALA A 185 7.60 0.46 -3.92
N ILE A 186 6.48 1.14 -4.15
CA ILE A 186 5.93 1.31 -5.50
C ILE A 186 6.57 2.58 -6.06
N PRO A 187 7.08 2.59 -7.32
CA PRO A 187 7.61 3.81 -7.92
C PRO A 187 6.58 4.95 -7.86
N ASP A 188 6.96 5.98 -7.09
CA ASP A 188 6.15 7.12 -6.71
C ASP A 188 5.71 7.95 -7.94
N GLY A 189 4.77 8.86 -7.73
CA GLY A 189 4.11 9.70 -8.75
C GLY A 189 4.99 10.48 -9.75
N GLY A 190 6.31 10.31 -9.78
CA GLY A 190 7.19 10.77 -10.85
C GLY A 190 6.77 10.30 -12.24
N SER A 191 6.21 9.10 -12.38
CA SER A 191 5.61 8.64 -13.65
C SER A 191 4.39 9.49 -14.04
N ALA A 192 3.56 9.86 -13.07
CA ALA A 192 2.41 10.73 -13.29
C ALA A 192 2.84 12.17 -13.61
N VAL A 193 3.87 12.69 -12.95
CA VAL A 193 4.46 14.00 -13.23
C VAL A 193 5.12 14.02 -14.61
N ALA A 194 5.78 12.94 -15.02
CA ALA A 194 6.36 12.81 -16.36
C ALA A 194 5.26 12.81 -17.44
N LEU A 195 4.18 12.05 -17.23
CA LEU A 195 3.02 12.06 -18.13
C LEU A 195 2.34 13.44 -18.19
N LEU A 196 2.21 14.12 -17.05
CA LEU A 196 1.70 15.50 -17.00
C LEU A 196 2.62 16.46 -17.76
N GLY A 197 3.94 16.34 -17.60
CA GLY A 197 4.93 17.11 -18.35
C GLY A 197 4.84 16.89 -19.85
N ILE A 198 4.69 15.64 -20.29
CA ILE A 198 4.49 15.28 -21.70
C ILE A 198 3.16 15.85 -22.22
N ALA A 199 2.08 15.76 -21.44
CA ALA A 199 0.78 16.30 -21.82
C ALA A 199 0.82 17.84 -21.98
N LEU A 200 1.45 18.55 -21.04
CA LEU A 200 1.62 20.01 -21.11
C LEU A 200 2.51 20.43 -22.28
N ALA A 201 3.60 19.70 -22.54
CA ALA A 201 4.46 19.91 -23.70
C ALA A 201 3.69 19.72 -25.02
N GLY A 202 2.85 18.68 -25.11
CA GLY A 202 1.99 18.42 -26.27
C GLY A 202 0.96 19.53 -26.51
N ILE A 203 0.33 20.06 -25.45
CA ILE A 203 -0.64 21.16 -25.52
C ILE A 203 0.03 22.44 -26.03
N GLU A 204 1.23 22.78 -25.53
CA GLU A 204 1.98 23.95 -26.00
C GLU A 204 2.45 23.79 -27.46
N GLY A 205 2.84 22.58 -27.87
CA GLY A 205 3.16 22.27 -29.27
C GLY A 205 1.96 22.51 -30.21
N ALA A 206 0.77 22.02 -29.82
CA ALA A 206 -0.46 22.24 -30.58
C ALA A 206 -0.83 23.73 -30.67
N ARG A 207 -0.65 24.48 -29.57
CA ARG A 207 -0.90 25.93 -29.54
C ARG A 207 -0.02 26.69 -30.52
N ARG A 208 1.28 26.36 -30.59
CA ARG A 208 2.23 26.99 -31.52
C ARG A 208 1.86 26.71 -32.98
N LEU A 209 1.46 25.48 -33.30
CA LEU A 209 1.06 25.07 -34.65
C LEU A 209 -0.19 25.82 -35.15
N ILE A 210 -1.16 26.03 -34.27
CA ILE A 210 -2.39 26.76 -34.61
C ILE A 210 -2.09 28.27 -34.76
N GLY A 211 -1.15 28.80 -33.98
CA GLY A 211 -0.68 30.17 -34.08
C GLY A 211 0.07 30.46 -35.38
N SER A 212 0.94 29.55 -35.82
CA SER A 212 1.71 29.69 -37.06
C SER A 212 0.87 29.52 -38.33
N ARG A 213 -0.27 28.83 -38.28
CA ARG A 213 -1.24 28.75 -39.40
C ARG A 213 -2.07 30.02 -39.62
N LYS A 214 -1.97 31.02 -38.74
CA LYS A 214 -2.67 32.31 -38.85
C LYS A 214 -1.77 33.46 -39.31
N ALA A 215 -0.47 33.22 -39.49
CA ALA A 215 0.46 34.13 -40.16
C ALA A 215 0.51 33.75 -41.66
#